data_AF-A0AAD7ZDM1-F1
#
_entry.id   AF-A0AAD7ZDM1-F1
#
_cell.length_a   1.000
_cell.length_b   1.000
_cell.length_c   1.000
_cell.angle_alpha   90.00
_cell.angle_beta   90.00
_cell.angle_gamma   90.00
#
_symmetry.space_group_name_H-M   'P 1'
#
loop_
_entity.id
_entity.type
_entity.pdbx_description
1 polymer ?
#
loop_
_entity_poly.entity_id
_entity_poly.type
_entity_poly.pdbx_seq_one_letter_code
_entity_poly.pdbx_strand_id
1 'polypeptide(L)'
;EACCGTHVLNTGDIKDFCIVGVRTAGSGTRSLRAVTGDYAQASHIAGQEMNAQVERLVAQVEHFINSQSTAEQVESLDAKLQEVKTEN
;
A
#
# COMPACT_ATOMS: atom_id res chain seq x y z
N GLU A 1 -17.72 29.84 10.61
CA GLU A 1 -18.59 29.29 9.56
C GLU A 1 -20.01 29.78 9.81
N ALA A 2 -20.74 30.17 8.78
CA ALA A 2 -22.18 30.38 8.89
C ALA A 2 -22.87 29.05 8.59
N CYS A 3 -23.41 28.37 9.61
CA CYS A 3 -24.00 27.04 9.49
C CYS A 3 -25.40 27.03 10.11
N CYS A 4 -26.31 26.26 9.53
CA CYS A 4 -27.69 26.04 10.01
C CYS A 4 -27.92 24.61 10.49
N GLY A 5 -26.86 23.81 10.63
CA GLY A 5 -26.93 22.40 10.97
C GLY A 5 -26.97 22.12 12.48
N THR A 6 -27.04 20.83 12.82
CA THR A 6 -26.84 20.36 14.20
C THR A 6 -25.35 20.22 14.47
N HIS A 7 -24.90 20.78 15.60
CA HIS A 7 -23.50 20.74 16.02
C HIS A 7 -23.31 19.85 17.23
N VAL A 8 -22.11 19.30 17.36
CA VAL A 8 -21.66 18.69 18.62
C VAL A 8 -21.44 19.75 19.68
N LEU A 9 -21.58 19.39 20.95
CA LEU A 9 -21.37 20.31 22.07
C LEU A 9 -19.87 20.58 22.29
N ASN A 10 -19.05 19.53 22.20
CA ASN A 10 -17.61 19.61 22.34
C ASN A 10 -16.91 18.96 21.14
N THR A 11 -15.71 19.44 20.80
CA THR A 11 -14.89 18.82 19.74
C THR A 11 -14.56 17.37 20.04
N GLY A 12 -14.45 16.99 21.33
CA GLY A 12 -14.26 15.60 21.75
C GLY A 12 -15.40 14.66 21.35
N ASP A 13 -16.62 15.18 21.16
CA ASP A 13 -17.77 14.37 20.75
C ASP A 13 -17.67 13.92 19.28
N ILE A 14 -16.79 14.54 18.48
CA ILE A 14 -16.45 14.12 17.11
C ILE A 14 -15.71 12.77 17.13
N LYS A 15 -15.00 12.48 18.23
CA LYS A 15 -14.14 11.30 18.42
C LYS A 15 -13.05 11.23 17.34
N ASP A 16 -12.86 10.06 16.75
CA ASP A 16 -11.84 9.80 15.74
C ASP A 16 -12.15 10.52 14.41
N PHE A 17 -11.14 10.78 13.58
CA PHE A 17 -11.26 11.50 12.31
C PHE A 17 -10.29 10.92 11.26
N CYS A 18 -10.82 10.53 10.10
CA CYS A 18 -10.02 9.90 9.04
C CYS A 18 -10.31 10.54 7.68
N ILE A 19 -9.27 10.97 6.96
CA ILE A 19 -9.37 11.41 5.56
C ILE A 19 -9.37 10.17 4.67
N VAL A 20 -10.45 9.97 3.93
CA VAL A 20 -10.68 8.80 3.06
C VAL A 20 -10.56 9.12 1.58
N GLY A 21 -10.30 10.38 1.23
CA GLY A 21 -10.09 10.75 -0.16
C GLY A 21 -9.68 12.20 -0.35
N VAL A 22 -8.84 12.42 -1.36
CA VAL A 22 -8.43 13.75 -1.82
C VAL A 22 -8.57 13.77 -3.33
N ARG A 23 -9.25 14.79 -3.87
CA ARG A 23 -9.33 15.00 -5.33
C ARG A 23 -9.14 16.46 -5.69
N THR A 24 -8.60 16.72 -6.88
CA THR A 24 -8.53 18.07 -7.43
C THR A 24 -9.91 18.46 -7.99
N ALA A 25 -10.42 19.62 -7.59
CA ALA A 25 -11.74 20.11 -8.03
C ALA A 25 -11.64 21.26 -9.05
N GLY A 26 -10.44 21.57 -9.53
CA GLY A 26 -10.14 22.67 -10.45
C GLY A 26 -8.73 23.22 -10.23
N SER A 27 -8.36 24.27 -10.97
CA SER A 27 -7.09 24.98 -10.75
C SER A 27 -7.07 25.59 -9.34
N GLY A 28 -6.06 25.25 -8.54
CA GLY A 28 -5.91 25.74 -7.16
C GLY A 28 -6.81 25.10 -6.10
N THR A 29 -7.83 24.31 -6.48
CA THR A 29 -8.82 23.76 -5.52
C THR A 29 -8.61 22.27 -5.27
N ARG A 30 -8.69 21.87 -4.00
CA ARG A 30 -8.70 20.46 -3.55
C ARG A 30 -9.97 20.19 -2.76
N SER A 31 -10.54 19.00 -2.95
CA SER A 31 -11.68 18.49 -2.20
C SER A 31 -11.20 17.32 -1.36
N LEU A 32 -11.38 17.45 -0.04
CA LEU A 32 -11.12 16.41 0.94
C LEU A 32 -12.43 15.73 1.31
N ARG A 33 -12.41 14.40 1.43
CA ARG A 33 -13.49 13.61 2.01
C ARG A 33 -12.96 12.95 3.28
N ALA A 34 -13.67 13.16 4.38
CA ALA A 34 -13.32 12.60 5.67
C ALA A 34 -14.56 12.03 6.36
N VAL A 35 -14.31 11.13 7.31
CA VAL A 35 -15.32 10.52 8.20
C VAL A 35 -14.88 10.70 9.65
N THR A 36 -15.82 10.60 10.58
CA THR A 36 -15.58 10.75 12.02
C THR A 36 -16.15 9.58 12.83
N GLY A 37 -15.77 9.49 14.10
CA GLY A 37 -16.28 8.48 15.03
C GLY A 37 -16.00 7.06 14.57
N ASP A 38 -17.01 6.19 14.70
CA ASP A 38 -16.87 4.76 14.42
C ASP A 38 -16.49 4.49 12.96
N TYR A 39 -16.91 5.35 12.02
CA TYR A 39 -16.51 5.25 10.62
C TYR A 39 -15.03 5.59 10.40
N ALA A 40 -14.47 6.53 11.16
CA ALA A 40 -13.04 6.81 11.12
C ALA A 40 -12.24 5.64 11.67
N GLN A 41 -12.66 5.09 12.82
CA GLN A 41 -12.01 3.93 13.43
C GLN A 41 -12.03 2.71 12.48
N ALA A 42 -13.18 2.43 11.86
CA ALA A 42 -13.29 1.35 10.87
C ALA A 42 -12.40 1.58 9.64
N SER A 43 -12.27 2.84 9.19
CA SER A 43 -11.38 3.19 8.06
C SER A 43 -9.91 2.96 8.42
N HIS A 44 -9.49 3.25 9.65
CA HIS A 44 -8.13 2.97 10.12
C HIS A 44 -7.83 1.48 10.15
N ILE A 45 -8.73 0.68 10.73
CA ILE A 45 -8.56 -0.79 10.80
C ILE A 45 -8.45 -1.37 9.38
N ALA A 46 -9.37 -0.99 8.48
CA ALA A 46 -9.34 -1.46 7.09
C ALA A 46 -8.03 -1.06 6.38
N GLY A 47 -7.54 0.16 6.61
CA GLY A 47 -6.25 0.62 6.07
C GLY A 47 -5.05 -0.18 6.59
N GLN A 48 -5.03 -0.49 7.89
CA GLN A 48 -3.99 -1.32 8.51
C GLN A 48 -4.01 -2.75 7.97
N GLU A 49 -5.20 -3.35 7.83
CA GLU A 49 -5.36 -4.68 7.23
C GLU A 49 -4.88 -4.70 5.77
N MET A 50 -5.20 -3.67 4.99
CA MET A 50 -4.75 -3.54 3.61
C MET A 50 -3.22 -3.43 3.52
N ASN A 51 -2.60 -2.61 4.37
CA ASN A 51 -1.14 -2.51 4.43
C ASN A 51 -0.49 -3.85 4.76
N ALA A 52 -1.01 -4.57 5.76
CA ALA A 52 -0.50 -5.89 6.12
C ALA A 52 -0.64 -6.91 4.96
N GLN A 53 -1.71 -6.81 4.16
CA GLN A 53 -1.86 -7.64 2.96
C GLN A 53 -0.83 -7.29 1.88
N VAL A 54 -0.58 -6.00 1.65
CA VAL A 54 0.45 -5.54 0.70
C VAL A 54 1.83 -6.02 1.12
N GLU A 55 2.20 -5.89 2.40
CA GLU A 55 3.48 -6.37 2.92
C GLU A 55 3.67 -7.88 2.72
N ARG A 56 2.63 -8.68 2.99
CA ARG A 56 2.67 -10.13 2.73
C ARG A 56 2.86 -10.43 1.25
N LEU A 57 2.18 -9.70 0.38
CA LEU A 57 2.31 -9.90 -1.06
C LEU A 57 3.71 -9.54 -1.55
N VAL A 58 4.29 -8.44 -1.04
CA VAL A 58 5.68 -8.06 -1.33
C VAL A 58 6.64 -9.18 -0.93
N ALA A 59 6.52 -9.72 0.29
CA ALA A 59 7.37 -10.81 0.74
C ALA A 59 7.24 -12.09 -0.12
N GLN A 60 6.02 -12.40 -0.58
CA GLN A 60 5.78 -13.53 -1.49
C GLN A 60 6.43 -13.32 -2.86
N VAL A 61 6.35 -12.11 -3.41
CA VAL A 61 6.98 -11.76 -4.69
C VAL A 61 8.50 -11.81 -4.57
N GLU A 62 9.08 -11.26 -3.50
CA GLU A 62 10.51 -11.33 -3.24
C GLU A 62 11.00 -12.77 -3.12
N HIS A 63 10.29 -13.60 -2.35
CA HIS A 63 10.58 -15.03 -2.26
C HIS A 63 10.53 -15.71 -3.63
N PHE A 64 9.50 -15.43 -4.43
CA PHE A 64 9.33 -15.99 -5.76
C PHE A 64 10.47 -15.61 -6.71
N ILE A 65 10.86 -14.32 -6.74
CA ILE A 65 11.98 -13.83 -7.56
C ILE A 65 13.28 -14.50 -7.13
N ASN A 66 13.56 -14.55 -5.83
CA ASN A 66 14.78 -15.17 -5.31
C ASN A 66 14.83 -16.68 -5.56
N SER A 67 13.67 -17.34 -5.64
CA SER A 67 13.58 -18.77 -5.95
C SER A 67 13.70 -19.11 -7.44
N GLN A 68 13.63 -18.14 -8.36
CA GLN A 68 13.67 -18.39 -9.81
C GLN A 68 15.06 -18.45 -10.44
N SER A 69 16.10 -17.92 -9.80
CA SER A 69 17.48 -18.24 -10.15
C SER A 69 17.96 -19.38 -9.26
N THR A 70 17.62 -20.62 -9.61
CA THR A 70 18.22 -21.75 -8.90
C THR A 70 19.72 -21.72 -9.17
N ALA A 71 20.52 -21.83 -8.10
CA ALA A 71 21.97 -21.98 -8.20
C ALA A 71 22.35 -23.08 -9.22
N GLU A 72 21.52 -24.11 -9.35
CA GLU A 72 21.63 -25.19 -10.34
C GLU A 72 21.55 -24.70 -11.80
N GLN A 73 20.68 -23.73 -12.13
CA GLN A 73 20.59 -23.19 -13.50
C GLN A 73 21.80 -22.30 -13.82
N VAL A 74 22.30 -21.55 -12.84
CA VAL A 74 23.51 -20.71 -12.98
C VAL A 74 24.75 -21.58 -13.13
N GLU A 75 24.87 -22.64 -12.33
CA GLU A 75 25.98 -23.60 -12.39
C GLU A 75 25.97 -24.43 -13.68
N SER A 76 24.79 -24.87 -14.13
CA SER A 76 24.60 -25.50 -15.44
C SER A 76 24.97 -24.56 -16.60
N LEU A 77 24.65 -23.26 -16.49
CA LEU A 77 25.02 -22.28 -17.52
C LEU A 77 26.53 -22.05 -17.55
N ASP A 78 27.17 -21.95 -16.39
CA ASP A 78 28.60 -21.71 -16.28
C ASP A 78 29.42 -22.90 -16.81
N ALA A 79 28.96 -24.14 -16.52
CA ALA A 79 29.53 -25.36 -17.10
C ALA A 79 29.47 -25.36 -18.64
N LYS A 80 28.32 -25.02 -19.22
CA LYS A 80 28.17 -24.90 -20.69
C LYS A 80 29.03 -23.78 -21.29
N LEU A 81 29.24 -22.69 -20.56
CA LEU A 81 30.08 -21.57 -20.98
C LEU A 81 31.57 -21.95 -21.03
N GLN A 82 32.00 -22.87 -20.16
CA GLN A 82 33.36 -23.40 -20.21
C GLN A 82 33.59 -24.31 -21.41
N GLU A 83 32.64 -25.18 -21.75
CA GLU A 83 32.73 -26.06 -22.93
C GLU A 83 32.92 -25.26 -24.23
N VAL A 84 32.12 -24.21 -24.43
CA VAL A 84 32.22 -23.35 -25.62
C VAL A 84 33.55 -22.57 -25.68
N LYS A 85 34.17 -22.26 -24.53
CA LYS A 85 35.48 -21.60 -24.48
C LYS A 85 36.63 -22.53 -24.83
N THR A 86 36.46 -23.84 -24.64
CA THR A 86 37.48 -24.86 -24.97
C THR A 86 37.41 -25.36 -26.41
N GLU A 87 36.32 -25.10 -27.13
CA GLU A 87 36.12 -25.52 -28.54
C GLU A 87 36.53 -24.47 -29.59
N ASN A 88 37.03 -23.30 -29.17
CA ASN A 88 37.69 -22.28 -30.00
C ASN A 88 39.16 -22.15 -29.61
#